data_AF-A0A955WKQ5-F1
#
_entry.id   AF-A0A955WKQ5-F1
#
_cell.length_a   1.000
_cell.length_b   1.000
_cell.length_c   1.000
_cell.angle_alpha   90.00
_cell.angle_beta   90.00
_cell.angle_gamma   90.00
#
_symmetry.space_group_name_H-M   'P 1'
#
loop_
_entity.id
_entity.type
_entity.pdbx_description
1 polymer ?
#
loop_
_entity_poly.entity_id
_entity_poly.type
_entity_poly.pdbx_seq_one_letter_code
_entity_poly.pdbx_strand_id
1 'polypeptide(L)'
;MSQRHRFTRIVRILRLEGQTTAERLAETFGVSVRTLYRDIAALRSMGVPVVGEPGIGYHLSESALLDGVRLTPAEVGALLLGARRALEGADPETARAIYGLQRKVNATLPTPLFEALLPDEAANDAEWQKPLRQAG
;
A
#
# COMPACT_ATOMS: atom_id res chain seq x y z
N MET A 1 -20.75 -21.75 -12.79
CA MET A 1 -19.34 -21.31 -12.61
C MET A 1 -18.99 -21.35 -11.12
N SER A 2 -17.80 -21.86 -10.74
CA SER A 2 -17.36 -21.88 -9.32
C SER A 2 -17.08 -20.46 -8.79
N GLN A 3 -17.33 -20.22 -7.50
CA GLN A 3 -17.04 -18.95 -6.84
C GLN A 3 -15.55 -18.58 -6.93
N ARG A 4 -14.66 -19.55 -6.74
CA ARG A 4 -13.20 -19.34 -6.85
C ARG A 4 -12.81 -18.84 -8.24
N HIS A 5 -13.41 -19.40 -9.28
CA HIS A 5 -13.18 -18.99 -10.66
C HIS A 5 -13.72 -17.56 -10.92
N ARG A 6 -14.84 -17.20 -10.28
CA ARG A 6 -15.40 -15.85 -10.34
C ARG A 6 -14.46 -14.82 -9.71
N PHE A 7 -13.89 -15.12 -8.55
CA PHE A 7 -12.96 -14.23 -7.86
C PHE A 7 -11.75 -13.89 -8.72
N THR A 8 -11.10 -14.91 -9.29
CA THR A 8 -9.95 -14.68 -10.18
C THR A 8 -10.32 -13.83 -11.38
N ARG A 9 -11.51 -14.05 -11.98
CA ARG A 9 -11.98 -13.23 -13.11
C ARG A 9 -12.35 -11.80 -12.70
N ILE A 10 -12.99 -11.58 -11.55
CA ILE A 10 -13.29 -10.23 -11.04
C ILE A 10 -11.99 -9.41 -10.95
N VAL A 11 -10.97 -9.96 -10.28
CA VAL A 11 -9.68 -9.26 -10.13
C VAL A 11 -9.04 -8.98 -11.48
N ARG A 12 -9.11 -9.93 -12.43
CA ARG A 12 -8.57 -9.73 -13.78
C ARG A 12 -9.28 -8.60 -14.53
N ILE A 13 -10.61 -8.54 -14.46
CA ILE A 13 -11.39 -7.45 -15.09
C ILE A 13 -11.01 -6.11 -14.49
N LEU A 14 -10.96 -6.01 -13.16
CA LEU A 14 -10.59 -4.77 -12.48
C LEU A 14 -9.17 -4.30 -12.83
N ARG A 15 -8.22 -5.22 -13.07
CA ARG A 15 -6.87 -4.87 -13.54
C ARG A 15 -6.84 -4.35 -14.98
N LEU A 16 -7.71 -4.85 -15.85
CA LEU A 16 -7.71 -4.53 -17.28
C LEU A 16 -8.56 -3.30 -17.61
N GLU A 17 -9.74 -3.19 -16.99
CA GLU A 17 -10.68 -2.09 -17.22
C GLU A 17 -10.38 -0.89 -16.31
N GLY A 18 -9.57 -1.07 -15.24
CA GLY A 18 -9.29 -0.07 -14.22
C GLY A 18 -10.47 0.12 -13.27
N GLN A 19 -11.65 0.43 -13.82
CA GLN A 19 -12.89 0.66 -13.09
C GLN A 19 -14.10 0.04 -13.83
N THR A 20 -15.07 -0.50 -13.09
CA THR A 20 -16.28 -1.11 -13.67
C THR A 20 -17.42 -1.20 -12.66
N THR A 21 -18.68 -1.15 -13.09
CA THR A 21 -19.83 -1.12 -12.16
C THR A 21 -20.21 -2.50 -11.62
N ALA A 22 -20.98 -2.51 -10.53
CA ALA A 22 -21.51 -3.74 -9.94
C ALA A 22 -22.46 -4.45 -10.91
N GLU A 23 -23.28 -3.69 -11.63
CA GLU A 23 -24.25 -4.17 -12.60
C GLU A 23 -23.55 -4.88 -13.77
N ARG A 24 -22.50 -4.25 -14.32
CA ARG A 24 -21.72 -4.80 -15.43
C ARG A 24 -20.99 -6.08 -15.05
N LEU A 25 -20.39 -6.12 -13.86
CA LEU A 25 -19.76 -7.35 -13.35
C LEU A 25 -20.80 -8.45 -13.13
N ALA A 26 -21.95 -8.12 -12.52
CA ALA A 26 -23.03 -9.06 -12.27
C ALA A 26 -23.55 -9.68 -13.58
N GLU A 27 -23.79 -8.86 -14.60
CA GLU A 27 -24.18 -9.28 -15.94
C GLU A 27 -23.10 -10.15 -16.59
N THR A 28 -21.83 -9.73 -16.55
CA THR A 28 -20.68 -10.47 -17.12
C THR A 28 -20.55 -11.89 -16.54
N PHE A 29 -20.91 -12.07 -15.26
CA PHE A 29 -20.82 -13.37 -14.59
C PHE A 29 -22.16 -14.12 -14.49
N GLY A 30 -23.26 -13.55 -14.98
CA GLY A 30 -24.60 -14.13 -14.89
C GLY A 30 -25.07 -14.34 -13.45
N VAL A 31 -24.74 -13.42 -12.54
CA VAL A 31 -25.12 -13.47 -11.12
C VAL A 31 -25.93 -12.24 -10.72
N SER A 32 -26.62 -12.31 -9.58
CA SER A 32 -27.26 -11.11 -9.03
C SER A 32 -26.24 -10.11 -8.49
N VAL A 33 -26.57 -8.82 -8.49
CA VAL A 33 -25.76 -7.77 -7.85
C VAL A 33 -25.51 -8.08 -6.37
N ARG A 34 -26.51 -8.64 -5.66
CA ARG A 34 -26.34 -9.09 -4.26
C ARG A 34 -25.28 -10.19 -4.11
N THR A 35 -25.22 -11.12 -5.06
CA THR A 35 -24.19 -12.16 -5.10
C THR A 35 -22.82 -11.53 -5.33
N LEU A 36 -22.73 -10.59 -6.28
CA LEU A 36 -21.49 -9.88 -6.54
C LEU A 36 -21.02 -9.10 -5.30
N TYR A 37 -21.89 -8.39 -4.59
CA TYR A 37 -21.52 -7.70 -3.35
C TYR A 37 -20.94 -8.66 -2.30
N ARG A 38 -21.51 -9.86 -2.15
CA ARG A 38 -20.95 -10.89 -1.28
C ARG A 38 -19.57 -11.37 -1.76
N ASP A 39 -19.38 -11.49 -3.06
CA ASP A 39 -18.09 -11.88 -3.64
C ASP A 39 -17.01 -10.80 -3.43
N ILE A 40 -17.37 -9.52 -3.61
CA ILE A 40 -16.48 -8.39 -3.34
C ILE A 40 -16.11 -8.34 -1.85
N ALA A 41 -17.07 -8.56 -0.95
CA ALA A 41 -16.80 -8.65 0.48
C ALA A 41 -15.84 -9.80 0.83
N ALA A 42 -16.01 -10.96 0.21
CA ALA A 42 -15.10 -12.09 0.37
C ALA A 42 -13.70 -11.81 -0.20
N LEU A 43 -13.61 -11.15 -1.37
CA LEU A 43 -12.34 -10.70 -1.93
C LEU A 43 -11.59 -9.78 -0.97
N ARG A 44 -12.29 -8.82 -0.37
CA ARG A 44 -11.72 -7.91 0.65
C ARG A 44 -11.25 -8.66 1.89
N SER A 45 -12.02 -9.63 2.39
CA SER A 45 -11.60 -10.42 3.56
C SER A 45 -10.38 -11.29 3.29
N MET A 46 -10.10 -11.61 2.02
CA MET A 46 -8.88 -12.30 1.58
C MET A 46 -7.72 -11.35 1.31
N GLY A 47 -7.86 -10.05 1.60
CA GLY A 47 -6.81 -9.05 1.42
C GLY A 47 -6.70 -8.48 0.00
N VAL A 48 -7.65 -8.76 -0.90
CA VAL A 48 -7.67 -8.13 -2.22
C VAL A 48 -8.14 -6.67 -2.07
N PRO A 49 -7.37 -5.68 -2.54
CA PRO A 49 -7.63 -4.26 -2.28
C PRO A 49 -8.70 -3.69 -3.23
N VAL A 50 -9.90 -4.28 -3.25
CA VAL A 50 -11.02 -3.81 -4.07
C VAL A 50 -11.71 -2.63 -3.39
N VAL A 51 -11.71 -1.47 -4.03
CA VAL A 51 -12.42 -0.25 -3.58
C VAL A 51 -13.72 -0.12 -4.37
N GLY A 52 -14.76 0.34 -3.70
CA GLY A 52 -16.07 0.57 -4.31
C GLY A 52 -16.50 2.00 -4.01
N GLU A 53 -16.80 2.76 -5.06
CA GLU A 53 -17.14 4.18 -4.98
C GLU A 53 -18.55 4.41 -5.57
N PRO A 54 -19.47 5.05 -4.82
CA PRO A 54 -20.79 5.39 -5.32
C PRO A 54 -20.72 6.20 -6.61
N GLY A 55 -21.47 5.79 -7.64
CA GLY A 55 -21.49 6.45 -8.94
C GLY A 55 -20.30 6.13 -9.86
N ILE A 56 -19.28 5.42 -9.37
CA ILE A 56 -18.08 5.06 -10.15
C ILE A 56 -18.00 3.54 -10.36
N GLY A 57 -18.27 2.75 -9.31
CA GLY A 57 -18.21 1.30 -9.33
C GLY A 57 -17.02 0.75 -8.55
N TYR A 58 -16.43 -0.34 -9.02
CA TYR A 58 -15.32 -1.04 -8.38
C TYR A 58 -14.02 -0.84 -9.15
N HIS A 59 -12.93 -0.67 -8.41
CA HIS A 59 -11.56 -0.65 -8.92
C HIS A 59 -10.62 -1.34 -7.91
N LEU A 60 -9.38 -1.64 -8.31
CA LEU A 60 -8.33 -2.03 -7.37
C LEU A 60 -7.62 -0.78 -6.89
N SER A 61 -7.49 -0.60 -5.57
CA SER A 61 -6.69 0.49 -5.01
C SER A 61 -5.28 0.45 -5.60
N GLU A 62 -4.80 1.60 -6.07
CA GLU A 62 -3.42 1.80 -6.53
C GLU A 62 -2.41 1.80 -5.35
N SER A 63 -2.54 0.85 -4.43
CA SER A 63 -1.40 0.50 -3.59
C SER A 63 -0.38 -0.16 -4.52
N ALA A 64 0.65 0.56 -4.95
CA ALA A 64 1.79 -0.01 -5.65
C ALA A 64 2.32 -1.19 -4.81
N LEU A 65 2.02 -2.41 -5.25
CA LEU A 65 2.56 -3.62 -4.63
C LEU A 65 3.99 -3.76 -5.12
N LEU A 66 4.96 -3.53 -4.23
CA LEU A 66 6.36 -3.89 -4.46
C LEU A 66 6.55 -5.40 -4.17
N ASP A 67 5.74 -6.23 -4.83
CA ASP A 67 5.77 -7.68 -4.63
C ASP A 67 7.11 -8.24 -5.11
N GLY A 68 7.90 -8.81 -4.19
CA GLY A 68 9.12 -9.55 -4.52
C GLY A 68 10.41 -8.73 -4.61
N VAL A 69 10.44 -7.47 -4.15
CA VAL A 69 11.69 -6.69 -4.09
C VAL A 69 12.54 -7.17 -2.91
N ARG A 70 13.72 -7.72 -3.20
CA ARG A 70 14.76 -8.03 -2.22
C ARG A 70 15.78 -6.91 -2.23
N LEU A 71 15.95 -6.24 -1.10
CA LEU A 71 16.97 -5.22 -0.92
C LEU A 71 18.07 -5.78 0.00
N THR A 72 19.31 -5.50 -0.35
CA THR A 72 20.46 -5.65 0.53
C THR A 72 20.43 -4.56 1.61
N PRO A 73 21.10 -4.76 2.76
CA PRO A 73 21.23 -3.71 3.77
C PRO A 73 21.74 -2.37 3.22
N ALA A 74 22.70 -2.41 2.29
CA ALA A 74 23.26 -1.20 1.69
C ALA A 74 22.23 -0.45 0.82
N GLU A 75 21.40 -1.17 0.06
CA GLU A 75 20.33 -0.58 -0.75
C GLU A 75 19.22 0.01 0.13
N VAL A 76 18.93 -0.62 1.27
CA VAL A 76 18.02 -0.06 2.29
C VAL A 76 18.60 1.24 2.87
N GLY A 77 19.88 1.27 3.23
CA GLY A 77 20.56 2.47 3.72
C GLY A 77 20.54 3.61 2.70
N ALA A 78 20.84 3.30 1.43
CA ALA A 78 20.77 4.28 0.34
C ALA A 78 19.35 4.83 0.12
N LEU A 79 18.34 3.97 0.19
CA LEU A 79 16.93 4.36 0.09
C LEU A 79 16.52 5.31 1.21
N LEU A 80 16.87 5.01 2.45
CA LEU A 80 16.56 5.84 3.62
C LEU A 80 17.29 7.18 3.58
N LEU A 81 18.57 7.20 3.17
CA LEU A 81 19.34 8.43 2.97
C LEU A 81 18.73 9.32 1.89
N GLY A 82 18.36 8.74 0.75
CA GLY A 82 17.69 9.46 -0.34
C GLY A 82 16.34 10.03 0.09
N ALA A 83 15.54 9.24 0.82
CA ALA A 83 14.27 9.68 1.39
C ALA A 83 14.45 10.87 2.36
N ARG A 84 15.50 10.86 3.20
CA ARG A 84 15.84 11.99 4.07
C ARG A 84 16.20 13.24 3.28
N ARG A 85 17.04 13.12 2.26
CA ARG A 85 17.42 14.25 1.39
C ARG A 85 16.21 14.82 0.64
N ALA A 86 15.27 13.97 0.24
CA ALA A 86 14.04 14.40 -0.41
C ALA A 86 13.10 15.19 0.52
N LEU A 87 13.28 15.13 1.86
CA LEU A 87 12.54 15.99 2.79
C LEU A 87 13.01 17.44 2.77
N GLU A 88 14.25 17.70 2.34
CA GLU A 88 14.82 19.05 2.22
C GLU A 88 14.20 19.78 1.00
N GLY A 89 12.95 20.20 1.13
CA GLY A 89 12.16 20.86 0.07
C GLY A 89 10.85 20.16 -0.29
N ALA A 90 10.47 19.11 0.43
CA ALA A 90 9.20 18.43 0.22
C ALA A 90 8.00 19.31 0.60
N ASP A 91 6.98 19.31 -0.25
CA ASP A 91 5.64 19.76 0.14
C ASP A 91 5.02 18.77 1.18
N PRO A 92 3.92 19.15 1.85
CA PRO A 92 3.29 18.31 2.88
C PRO A 92 2.84 16.92 2.42
N GLU A 93 2.47 16.76 1.15
CA GLU A 93 2.05 15.49 0.57
C GLU A 93 3.26 14.59 0.34
N THR A 94 4.31 15.14 -0.27
CA THR A 94 5.60 14.46 -0.48
C THR A 94 6.23 14.02 0.84
N ALA A 95 6.23 14.89 1.86
CA ALA A 95 6.73 14.55 3.20
C ALA A 95 5.93 13.39 3.82
N ARG A 96 4.59 13.40 3.68
CA ARG A 96 3.73 12.32 4.18
C ARG A 96 3.99 10.99 3.48
N ALA A 97 4.25 11.01 2.18
CA ALA A 97 4.62 9.83 1.41
C ALA A 97 5.97 9.25 1.87
N ILE A 98 6.98 10.12 2.07
CA ILE A 98 8.31 9.74 2.59
C ILE A 98 8.20 9.08 3.98
N TYR A 99 7.44 9.66 4.91
CA TYR A 99 7.21 9.03 6.21
C TYR A 99 6.48 7.69 6.10
N GLY A 100 5.57 7.56 5.14
CA GLY A 100 4.90 6.29 4.82
C GLY A 100 5.88 5.21 4.35
N LEU A 101 6.82 5.56 3.48
CA LEU A 101 7.89 4.68 3.02
C LEU A 101 8.78 4.22 4.18
N GLN A 102 9.28 5.15 5.00
CA GLN A 102 10.14 4.84 6.13
C GLN A 102 9.47 3.89 7.13
N ARG A 103 8.18 4.09 7.45
CA ARG A 103 7.43 3.18 8.33
C ARG A 103 7.35 1.76 7.77
N LYS A 104 7.08 1.62 6.46
CA LYS A 104 6.98 0.31 5.80
C LYS A 104 8.33 -0.41 5.78
N VAL A 105 9.42 0.31 5.49
CA VAL A 105 10.78 -0.23 5.52
C VAL A 105 11.15 -0.66 6.94
N ASN A 106 10.99 0.21 7.95
CA ASN A 106 11.33 -0.09 9.34
C ASN A 106 10.53 -1.27 9.91
N ALA A 107 9.25 -1.42 9.54
CA ALA A 107 8.44 -2.57 9.97
C ALA A 107 8.92 -3.92 9.42
N THR A 108 9.78 -3.90 8.40
CA THR A 108 10.29 -5.11 7.72
C THR A 108 11.74 -5.45 8.13
N LEU A 109 12.46 -4.51 8.76
CA LEU A 109 13.85 -4.73 9.19
C LEU A 109 13.92 -5.30 10.62
N PRO A 110 14.80 -6.28 10.88
CA PRO A 110 15.17 -6.66 12.25
C PRO A 110 15.83 -5.48 13.00
N THR A 111 15.47 -5.27 14.27
CA THR A 111 15.94 -4.16 15.13
C THR A 111 17.46 -3.88 15.07
N PRO A 112 18.37 -4.87 15.07
CA PRO A 112 19.81 -4.62 15.06
C PRO A 112 20.33 -3.98 13.76
N LEU A 113 19.58 -4.12 12.66
CA LEU A 113 19.97 -3.62 11.34
C LEU A 113 19.59 -2.14 11.17
N PHE A 114 18.54 -1.68 11.85
CA PHE A 114 18.10 -0.29 11.81
C PHE A 114 19.16 0.66 12.42
N GLU A 115 19.71 0.29 13.56
CA GLU A 115 20.74 1.07 14.26
C GLU A 115 22.06 1.11 13.49
N ALA A 116 22.44 0.01 12.83
CA ALA A 116 23.67 -0.08 12.04
C ALA A 116 23.60 0.65 10.68
N LEU A 117 22.40 0.97 10.20
CA LEU A 117 22.18 1.65 8.91
C LEU A 117 21.98 3.16 9.05
N LEU A 118 21.96 3.68 10.28
CA LEU A 118 22.04 5.11 10.52
C LEU A 118 23.51 5.54 10.35
N PRO A 119 23.84 6.44 9.41
CA PRO A 119 25.20 7.00 9.34
C PRO A 119 25.52 7.77 10.63
N ASP A 120 26.80 7.78 11.02
CA ASP A 120 27.35 8.41 12.25
C ASP A 120 26.84 9.85 12.51
N GLU A 121 26.47 10.59 11.47
CA GLU A 121 25.87 11.94 11.58
C GLU A 121 24.49 11.94 12.28
N ALA A 122 23.69 10.87 12.14
CA ALA A 122 22.38 10.75 12.78
C ALA A 122 22.48 10.45 14.29
N ALA A 123 23.64 10.03 14.78
CA ALA A 123 23.90 9.85 16.21
C ALA A 123 24.13 11.18 16.94
N ASN A 124 24.46 12.26 16.22
CA ASN A 124 24.76 13.57 16.82
C ASN A 124 23.54 14.51 16.93
N ASP A 125 22.50 14.30 16.12
CA ASP A 125 21.23 15.03 16.25
C ASP A 125 20.23 14.19 17.04
N ALA A 126 20.30 14.34 18.36
CA ALA A 126 19.39 13.76 19.37
C ALA A 126 17.95 14.30 19.28
N GLU A 127 17.41 14.48 18.07
CA GLU A 127 16.05 14.95 17.83
C GLU A 127 15.06 13.80 17.56
N TRP A 128 15.56 12.66 17.06
CA TRP A 128 14.77 11.47 16.75
C TRP A 128 14.28 10.68 17.98
N GLN A 129 14.82 10.95 19.17
CA GLN A 129 14.43 10.32 20.43
C GLN A 129 13.41 11.12 21.24
N LYS A 130 13.07 12.35 20.84
CA LYS A 130 12.07 13.13 21.59
C LYS A 130 10.67 12.54 21.33
N PRO A 131 9.96 12.04 22.35
CA PRO A 131 8.61 11.56 22.15
C PRO A 131 7.73 12.73 21.68
N LEU A 132 6.92 12.51 20.65
CA LEU A 132 5.84 13.40 20.23
C LEU A 132 4.76 13.44 21.33
N ARG A 133 5.09 14.03 22.47
CA ARG A 133 4.11 14.49 23.45
C ARG A 133 3.89 15.97 23.18
N GLN A 134 2.62 16.26 22.92
CA GLN A 134 2.00 17.58 22.78
C GLN A 134 1.90 18.12 21.35
N ALA A 135 0.81 17.74 20.70
CA ALA A 135 -0.06 18.72 20.07
C ALA A 135 -1.50 18.36 20.50
N GLY A 136 -2.01 19.15 21.45
CA GLY A 136 -3.45 19.32 21.68
C GLY A 136 -4.00 20.40 20.77
#